data_AF-A0A8T5QFN2-F1
#
_entry.id   AF-A0A8T5QFN2-F1
#
_cell.length_a   1.000
_cell.length_b   1.000
_cell.length_c   1.000
_cell.angle_alpha   90.00
_cell.angle_beta   90.00
_cell.angle_gamma   90.00
#
_symmetry.space_group_name_H-M   'P 1'
#
loop_
_entity.id
_entity.type
_entity.pdbx_description
1 polymer ?
#
loop_
_entity_poly.entity_id
_entity_poly.type
_entity_poly.pdbx_seq_one_letter_code
_entity_poly.pdbx_strand_id
1 'polypeptide(L)' 'MLTQKEIQVLELRAKKLTQIEVSKKLGISQAAVSHFEKNALRKINEAKETQKTAKKLGIK' A
#
# COMPACT_ATOMS: atom_id res chain seq x y z
N MET A 1 5.21 2.70 8.58
CA MET A 1 4.96 1.25 8.47
C MET A 1 3.60 1.01 7.82
N LEU A 2 3.45 -0.05 7.02
CA LEU A 2 2.16 -0.45 6.46
C LEU A 2 1.34 -1.18 7.54
N THR A 3 0.02 -0.98 7.50
CA THR A 3 -0.93 -1.73 8.32
C THR A 3 -1.29 -3.07 7.68
N GLN A 4 -1.84 -4.01 8.45
CA GLN A 4 -2.31 -5.29 7.91
C GLN A 4 -3.36 -5.10 6.81
N LYS A 5 -4.29 -4.14 6.95
CA LYS A 5 -5.31 -3.85 5.93
C LYS A 5 -4.70 -3.29 4.65
N GLU A 6 -3.72 -2.40 4.75
CA GLU A 6 -2.96 -1.88 3.60
C GLU A 6 -2.22 -3.01 2.86
N ILE A 7 -1.58 -3.92 3.60
CA ILE A 7 -0.90 -5.08 3.03
C ILE A 7 -1.90 -6.00 2.32
N GLN A 8 -3.00 -6.37 2.99
CA GLN A 8 -4.05 -7.23 2.41
C GLN A 8 -4.64 -6.65 1.11
N VAL A 9 -4.90 -5.33 1.09
CA VAL A 9 -5.38 -4.65 -0.11
C VAL A 9 -4.34 -4.74 -1.24
N LEU A 10 -3.06 -4.44 -0.98
CA LEU A 10 -2.01 -4.53 -2.00
C LEU A 10 -1.79 -5.96 -2.51
N GLU A 11 -1.85 -6.97 -1.65
CA GLU A 11 -1.70 -8.38 -2.06
C GLU A 11 -2.82 -8.82 -3.01
N LEU A 12 -4.06 -8.41 -2.76
CA LEU A 12 -5.19 -8.71 -3.64
C LEU A 12 -5.12 -7.92 -4.94
N ARG A 13 -4.68 -6.65 -4.89
CA ARG A 13 -4.44 -5.84 -6.09
C ARG A 13 -3.31 -6.41 -6.94
N ALA A 14 -2.25 -6.96 -6.34
CA ALA A 14 -1.17 -7.65 -7.05
C ALA A 14 -1.65 -8.90 -7.80
N LYS A 15 -2.73 -9.53 -7.33
CA LYS A 15 -3.44 -10.63 -8.02
C LYS A 15 -4.40 -10.15 -9.12
N LYS A 16 -4.32 -8.88 -9.51
CA LYS A 16 -5.14 -8.21 -10.55
C LYS A 16 -6.63 -8.06 -10.22
N LEU A 17 -7.04 -8.26 -8.97
CA LEU A 17 -8.43 -7.98 -8.55
C LEU A 17 -8.66 -6.46 -8.58
N THR A 18 -9.79 -6.01 -9.10
CA THR A 18 -10.27 -4.62 -9.03
C THR A 18 -10.59 -4.21 -7.59
N GLN A 19 -10.64 -2.90 -7.31
CA GLN A 19 -11.01 -2.42 -5.98
C GLN A 19 -12.41 -2.88 -5.55
N ILE A 20 -13.33 -3.08 -6.50
CA ILE A 20 -14.68 -3.60 -6.25
C ILE A 20 -14.62 -5.09 -5.84
N GLU A 21 -13.79 -5.90 -6.49
CA GLU A 21 -13.63 -7.30 -6.09
C GLU A 21 -12.93 -7.43 -4.74
N VAL A 22 -11.93 -6.57 -4.48
CA VAL A 22 -11.27 -6.47 -3.17
C VAL A 22 -12.27 -6.05 -2.09
N SER A 23 -13.15 -5.09 -2.38
CA SER A 23 -14.15 -4.62 -1.42
C SER A 23 -15.12 -5.73 -1.03
N LYS A 24 -15.60 -6.50 -2.02
CA LYS A 24 -16.42 -7.70 -1.79
C LYS A 24 -15.68 -8.76 -0.96
N LYS A 25 -14.41 -9.01 -1.28
CA LYS A 25 -13.61 -10.05 -0.62
C LYS A 25 -13.22 -9.70 0.82
N LEU A 26 -13.01 -8.42 1.12
CA LEU A 26 -12.62 -7.94 2.44
C LEU A 26 -13.80 -7.47 3.30
N GLY A 27 -15.02 -7.43 2.76
CA GLY A 27 -16.21 -6.96 3.48
C GLY A 27 -16.16 -5.47 3.85
N ILE A 28 -15.52 -4.64 3.02
CA ILE A 28 -15.39 -3.19 3.24
C ILE A 28 -15.90 -2.41 2.03
N SER A 29 -16.07 -1.09 2.17
CA SER A 29 -16.46 -0.24 1.03
C SER A 29 -15.32 -0.11 0.01
N GLN A 30 -15.66 0.10 -1.27
CA GLN A 30 -14.66 0.37 -2.30
C GLN A 30 -13.87 1.66 -2.01
N ALA A 31 -14.51 2.67 -1.39
CA ALA A 31 -13.84 3.87 -0.91
C ALA A 31 -12.77 3.56 0.15
N ALA A 32 -13.05 2.64 1.08
CA ALA A 32 -12.07 2.18 2.06
C ALA A 32 -10.90 1.44 1.40
N VAL A 33 -11.16 0.59 0.40
CA VAL A 33 -10.10 -0.07 -0.40
C VAL A 33 -9.20 0.97 -1.06
N SER A 34 -9.79 1.95 -1.75
CA SER A 34 -9.05 3.03 -2.41
C SER A 34 -8.18 3.82 -1.43
N HIS A 35 -8.73 4.15 -0.25
CA HIS A 35 -8.00 4.83 0.81
C HIS A 35 -6.80 4.01 1.30
N PHE A 36 -6.99 2.71 1.58
CA PHE A 36 -5.90 1.83 1.99
C PHE A 36 -4.84 1.67 0.89
N GLU A 37 -5.23 1.46 -0.37
CA GLU A 37 -4.30 1.35 -1.49
C GLU A 37 -3.45 2.62 -1.64
N LYS A 38 -4.09 3.79 -1.65
CA LYS A 38 -3.40 5.09 -1.76
C LYS A 38 -2.41 5.32 -0.62
N ASN A 39 -2.83 5.05 0.62
CA ASN A 39 -1.95 5.23 1.78
C ASN A 39 -0.78 4.26 1.79
N ALA A 40 -1.01 3.00 1.41
CA ALA A 40 0.05 2.00 1.31
C ALA A 40 1.08 2.42 0.26
N LEU A 41 0.63 2.83 -0.93
CA LEU A 41 1.52 3.29 -2.01
C LEU A 41 2.31 4.54 -1.61
N ARG A 42 1.67 5.51 -0.94
CA ARG A 42 2.35 6.70 -0.41
C ARG A 42 3.47 6.32 0.56
N LYS A 43 3.18 5.46 1.54
CA LYS A 43 4.16 4.98 2.53
C LYS A 43 5.34 4.24 1.87
N ILE A 44 5.07 3.42 0.86
CA ILE A 44 6.12 2.74 0.10
C ILE A 44 7.00 3.76 -0.63
N ASN A 45 6.39 4.77 -1.26
CA ASN A 45 7.14 5.80 -1.96
C ASN A 45 8.02 6.61 -1.01
N GLU A 46 7.45 7.07 0.12
CA GLU A 46 8.21 7.77 1.16
C GLU A 46 9.38 6.93 1.67
N ALA A 47 9.16 5.65 1.98
CA ALA A 47 10.23 4.75 2.41
C ALA A 47 11.33 4.59 1.35
N LYS A 48 10.97 4.53 0.07
CA LYS A 48 11.95 4.49 -1.04
C LYS A 48 12.78 5.78 -1.09
N GLU A 49 12.16 6.94 -0.97
CA GLU A 49 12.87 8.23 -0.97
C GLU A 49 13.76 8.40 0.27
N THR A 50 13.29 7.97 1.45
CA THR A 50 14.11 7.93 2.66
C THR A 50 15.30 7.01 2.48
N GLN A 51 15.12 5.80 1.93
CA GLN A 51 16.21 4.86 1.69
C GLN A 51 17.21 5.40 0.66
N LYS A 52 16.75 6.06 -0.42
CA LYS A 52 17.63 6.73 -1.39
C LYS A 52 18.46 7.82 -0.71
N THR A 53 17.83 8.63 0.14
CA THR A 53 18.51 9.70 0.88
C THR A 53 19.54 9.13 1.85
N ALA A 54 19.21 8.10 2.62
CA ALA A 54 20.12 7.43 3.53
C ALA A 54 21.36 6.89 2.79
N LYS A 55 21.16 6.24 1.64
CA LYS A 55 22.25 5.77 0.77
C LYS A 55 23.14 6.91 0.27
N LYS A 56 22.54 8.03 -0.16
CA LYS A 56 23.28 9.22 -0.62
C LYS A 56 24.14 9.83 0.49
N LEU A 57 23.67 9.76 1.73
CA LEU A 57 24.36 10.30 2.91
C LEU A 57 25.32 9.29 3.57
N GLY A 58 25.44 8.06 3.05
CA GLY A 58 26.30 7.02 3.64
C GLY A 58 25.80 6.48 4.98
N ILE A 59 24.53 6.69 5.33
CA ILE A 59 23.91 6.17 6.55
C ILE A 59 23.54 4.71 6.31
N LYS A 60 24.15 3.79 7.08
CA LYS A 60 23.96 2.34 6.99
C LYS A 60 22.83 1.86 7.90
#